data_AF-G4Z711-F1
#
_entry.id   AF-G4Z711-F1
#
_cell.length_a   1.000
_cell.length_b   1.000
_cell.length_c   1.000
_cell.angle_alpha   90.00
_cell.angle_beta   90.00
_cell.angle_gamma   90.00
#
_symmetry.space_group_name_H-M   'P 1'
#
loop_
_entity.id
_entity.type
_entity.pdbx_description
1 polymer ?
#
loop_
_entity_poly.entity_id
_entity_poly.type
_entity_poly.pdbx_seq_one_letter_code
_entity_poly.pdbx_strand_id
1 'polypeptide(L)'
;LSTVWFEWFTTVPRMYELTTSRHTVAFMMICLPSGFKLDPASPAYKAEVHALGVEAKKKTLEYLAVQGSQAVAVGSVVKAMRALHKAGHLSVLLGQFRERYYAGEVVDPTPNSALPPFLRFT
;
A
#
# COMPACT_ATOMS: atom_id res chain seq x y z
N LEU A 1 6.48 -8.43 1.70
CA LEU A 1 5.42 -7.39 1.82
C LEU A 1 5.74 -6.42 2.93
N SER A 2 5.65 -6.81 4.21
CA SER A 2 5.98 -5.92 5.35
C SER A 2 7.40 -5.32 5.27
N THR A 3 8.40 -6.10 4.83
CA THR A 3 9.76 -5.59 4.57
C THR A 3 9.77 -4.50 3.49
N VAL A 4 9.09 -4.72 2.36
CA VAL A 4 9.00 -3.76 1.25
C VAL A 4 8.31 -2.47 1.71
N TRP A 5 7.26 -2.59 2.53
CA TRP A 5 6.60 -1.45 3.17
C TRP A 5 7.55 -0.69 4.09
N PHE A 6 8.24 -1.40 4.98
CA PHE A 6 9.17 -0.78 5.93
C PHE A 6 10.29 -0.03 5.20
N GLU A 7 10.91 -0.66 4.20
CA GLU A 7 11.96 -0.04 3.38
C GLU A 7 11.44 1.17 2.61
N TRP A 8 10.22 1.11 2.05
CA TRP A 8 9.62 2.23 1.33
C TRP A 8 9.51 3.49 2.18
N PHE A 9 9.14 3.34 3.46
CA PHE A 9 8.91 4.45 4.36
C PHE A 9 10.14 4.87 5.17
N THR A 10 11.14 3.99 5.37
CA THR A 10 12.26 4.26 6.28
C THR A 10 13.63 4.41 5.61
N THR A 11 13.82 3.90 4.39
CA THR A 11 15.13 3.95 3.73
C THR A 11 15.49 5.37 3.31
N VAL A 12 16.75 5.77 3.56
CA VAL A 12 17.32 7.07 3.16
C VAL A 12 18.62 6.83 2.37
N PRO A 13 18.76 7.34 1.13
CA PRO A 13 17.75 8.06 0.35
C PRO A 13 16.56 7.16 -0.02
N ARG A 14 15.36 7.75 -0.15
CA ARG A 14 14.12 6.99 -0.37
C ARG A 14 14.16 6.30 -1.74
N MET A 15 13.97 4.98 -1.76
CA MET A 15 14.05 4.14 -2.97
C MET A 15 12.78 4.19 -3.83
N TYR A 16 12.37 5.37 -4.28
CA TYR A 16 11.19 5.54 -5.12
C TYR A 16 11.35 5.03 -6.56
N GLU A 17 12.57 4.64 -6.95
CA GLU A 17 12.91 4.20 -8.30
C GLU A 17 12.42 2.78 -8.62
N LEU A 18 12.18 1.95 -7.62
CA LEU A 18 11.79 0.54 -7.84
C LEU A 18 10.30 0.43 -8.13
N THR A 19 9.97 0.24 -9.41
CA THR A 19 8.59 0.10 -9.91
C THR A 19 7.80 -1.03 -9.24
N THR A 20 8.46 -2.14 -8.89
CA THR A 20 7.85 -3.26 -8.16
C THR A 20 7.49 -2.87 -6.74
N SER A 21 8.40 -2.21 -6.01
CA SER A 21 8.15 -1.72 -4.65
C SER A 21 7.01 -0.71 -4.63
N ARG A 22 7.00 0.22 -5.58
CA ARG A 22 5.92 1.21 -5.78
C ARG A 22 4.54 0.58 -5.87
N HIS A 23 4.36 -0.42 -6.74
CA HIS A 23 3.07 -1.08 -6.89
C HIS A 23 2.73 -1.97 -5.70
N THR A 24 3.73 -2.64 -5.13
CA THR A 24 3.53 -3.45 -3.92
C THR A 24 2.94 -2.61 -2.79
N VAL A 25 3.57 -1.47 -2.51
CA VAL A 25 3.15 -0.57 -1.43
C VAL A 25 1.79 0.05 -1.74
N ALA A 26 1.55 0.51 -2.96
CA ALA A 26 0.24 1.06 -3.34
C ALA A 26 -0.90 0.05 -3.17
N PHE A 27 -0.68 -1.22 -3.54
CA PHE A 27 -1.66 -2.27 -3.29
C PHE A 27 -1.85 -2.56 -1.79
N MET A 28 -0.78 -2.48 -1.00
CA MET A 28 -0.87 -2.62 0.45
C MET A 28 -1.66 -1.46 1.10
N MET A 29 -1.48 -0.22 0.62
CA MET A 29 -2.20 0.97 1.11
C MET A 29 -3.71 0.83 0.92
N ILE A 30 -4.18 0.44 -0.27
CA ILE A 30 -5.63 0.33 -0.55
C ILE A 30 -6.31 -0.80 0.21
N CYS A 31 -5.55 -1.79 0.68
CA CYS A 31 -6.06 -2.90 1.48
C CYS A 31 -6.21 -2.55 2.96
N LEU A 32 -5.72 -1.40 3.43
CA LEU A 32 -5.90 -0.98 4.82
C LEU A 32 -7.33 -0.46 5.04
N PRO A 33 -8.16 -1.13 5.86
CA PRO A 33 -9.58 -0.81 6.00
C PRO A 33 -9.86 0.47 6.81
N SER A 34 -8.86 0.99 7.53
CA SER A 34 -8.98 2.21 8.34
C SER A 34 -8.12 3.36 7.82
N GLY A 35 -7.58 3.24 6.61
CA GLY A 35 -6.53 4.15 6.15
C GLY A 35 -5.26 4.01 6.99
N PHE A 36 -4.45 5.07 7.05
CA PHE A 36 -3.26 5.13 7.89
C PHE A 36 -2.74 6.57 7.99
N LYS A 37 -2.03 6.88 9.07
CA LYS A 37 -1.34 8.16 9.21
C LYS A 37 0.11 7.91 9.58
N LEU A 38 1.02 8.45 8.78
CA LEU A 38 2.45 8.34 8.99
C LEU A 38 3.05 9.73 9.03
N ASP A 39 3.55 10.13 10.20
CA ASP A 39 4.27 11.38 10.39
C ASP A 39 5.78 11.11 10.52
N PRO A 40 6.60 11.47 9.52
CA PRO A 40 8.05 11.31 9.58
C PRO A 40 8.73 12.05 10.75
N ALA A 41 8.08 13.05 11.35
CA ALA A 41 8.60 13.77 12.52
C ALA A 41 8.26 13.06 13.84
N SER A 42 7.37 12.07 13.84
CA SER A 42 7.01 11.30 15.03
C SER A 42 8.21 10.50 15.54
N PRO A 43 8.54 10.55 16.85
CA PRO A 43 9.55 9.67 17.43
C PRO A 43 9.14 8.19 17.35
N ALA A 44 7.85 7.90 17.18
CA ALA A 44 7.32 6.55 17.01
C ALA A 44 7.28 6.08 15.54
N TYR A 45 7.71 6.92 14.58
CA TYR A 45 7.52 6.68 13.15
C TYR A 45 7.92 5.27 12.69
N LYS A 46 9.11 4.79 13.06
CA LYS A 46 9.55 3.44 12.65
C LYS A 46 8.68 2.32 13.23
N ALA A 47 8.21 2.49 14.47
CA ALA A 47 7.32 1.51 15.11
C ALA A 47 5.93 1.50 14.45
N GLU A 48 5.39 2.68 14.14
CA GLU A 48 4.13 2.85 13.42
C GLU A 48 4.20 2.26 12.00
N VAL A 49 5.26 2.57 11.25
CA VAL A 49 5.53 1.99 9.93
C VAL A 49 5.58 0.46 10.00
N HIS A 50 6.26 -0.10 11.02
CA HIS A 50 6.35 -1.54 11.20
C HIS A 50 4.97 -2.16 11.48
N ALA A 51 4.21 -1.60 12.43
CA ALA A 51 2.86 -2.08 12.79
C ALA A 51 1.91 -2.05 11.58
N LEU A 52 1.85 -0.93 10.88
CA LEU A 52 1.06 -0.77 9.66
C LEU A 52 1.53 -1.71 8.55
N GLY A 53 2.83 -1.95 8.40
CA GLY A 53 3.36 -2.87 7.40
C GLY A 53 2.97 -4.32 7.65
N VAL A 54 2.86 -4.74 8.91
CA VAL A 54 2.35 -6.06 9.30
C VAL A 54 0.86 -6.18 9.01
N GLU A 55 0.08 -5.16 9.37
CA GLU A 55 -1.36 -5.13 9.09
C GLU A 55 -1.65 -5.11 7.59
N ALA A 56 -1.01 -4.22 6.84
CA ALA A 56 -1.20 -4.08 5.40
C ALA A 56 -0.82 -5.38 4.67
N LYS A 57 0.25 -6.07 5.11
CA LYS A 57 0.60 -7.41 4.61
C LYS A 57 -0.56 -8.38 4.83
N LYS A 58 -1.05 -8.48 6.08
CA LYS A 58 -2.16 -9.38 6.44
C LYS A 58 -3.39 -9.11 5.58
N LYS A 59 -3.81 -7.84 5.48
CA LYS A 59 -5.00 -7.45 4.71
C LYS A 59 -4.88 -7.68 3.21
N THR A 60 -3.70 -7.45 2.64
CA THR A 60 -3.44 -7.76 1.23
C THR A 60 -3.58 -9.26 0.95
N LEU A 61 -3.04 -10.12 1.82
CA LEU A 61 -3.12 -11.56 1.67
C LEU A 61 -4.55 -12.10 1.91
N GLU A 62 -5.28 -11.56 2.89
CA GLU A 62 -6.70 -11.85 3.12
C GLU A 62 -7.53 -11.51 1.89
N TYR A 63 -7.33 -10.32 1.30
CA TYR A 63 -8.03 -9.91 0.09
C TYR A 63 -7.74 -10.87 -1.08
N LEU A 64 -6.47 -11.23 -1.31
CA LEU A 64 -6.11 -12.18 -2.36
C LEU A 64 -6.73 -13.57 -2.15
N ALA A 65 -6.79 -14.05 -0.91
CA ALA A 65 -7.42 -15.34 -0.59
C ALA A 65 -8.91 -15.34 -0.92
N VAL A 66 -9.64 -14.26 -0.61
CA VAL A 66 -11.06 -14.08 -0.99
C VAL A 66 -11.23 -14.08 -2.51
N GLN A 67 -10.25 -13.58 -3.26
CA GLN A 67 -10.22 -13.62 -4.73
C GLN A 67 -9.70 -14.95 -5.30
N GLY A 68 -9.50 -15.97 -4.47
CA GLY A 68 -9.06 -17.31 -4.89
C GLY A 68 -7.55 -17.44 -5.16
N SER A 69 -6.73 -16.46 -4.75
CA SER A 69 -5.28 -16.48 -4.94
C SER A 69 -4.54 -16.91 -3.68
N GLN A 70 -3.57 -17.83 -3.84
CA GLN A 70 -2.64 -18.27 -2.78
C GLN A 70 -1.29 -17.56 -2.83
N ALA A 71 -1.21 -16.39 -3.48
CA ALA A 71 0.05 -15.69 -3.68
C ALA A 71 0.58 -15.10 -2.36
N VAL A 72 1.82 -15.48 -1.99
CA VAL A 72 2.49 -15.00 -0.77
C VAL A 72 3.81 -14.27 -1.03
N ALA A 73 4.54 -14.66 -2.09
CA ALA A 73 5.77 -14.00 -2.50
C ALA A 73 5.48 -12.63 -3.13
N VAL A 74 6.34 -11.64 -2.91
CA VAL A 74 6.12 -10.25 -3.37
C VAL A 74 5.81 -10.18 -4.87
N GLY A 75 6.61 -10.83 -5.71
CA GLY A 75 6.39 -10.85 -7.16
C GLY A 75 5.04 -11.46 -7.56
N SER A 76 4.66 -12.57 -6.92
CA SER A 76 3.38 -13.24 -7.16
C SER A 76 2.18 -12.41 -6.69
N VAL A 77 2.30 -11.75 -5.54
CA VAL A 77 1.27 -10.84 -4.99
C VAL A 77 1.06 -9.67 -5.95
N VAL A 78 2.13 -9.01 -6.40
CA VAL A 78 2.04 -7.92 -7.37
C VAL A 78 1.41 -8.38 -8.68
N LYS A 79 1.79 -9.56 -9.17
CA LYS A 79 1.21 -10.14 -10.39
C LYS A 79 -0.30 -10.37 -10.23
N ALA A 80 -0.73 -10.96 -9.12
CA ALA A 80 -2.14 -11.21 -8.83
C ALA A 80 -2.93 -9.90 -8.69
N MET A 81 -2.43 -8.93 -7.91
CA MET A 81 -3.08 -7.63 -7.73
C MET A 81 -3.20 -6.84 -9.03
N ARG A 82 -2.18 -6.89 -9.92
CA ARG A 82 -2.28 -6.29 -11.27
C ARG A 82 -3.36 -6.93 -12.13
N ALA A 83 -3.50 -8.25 -12.07
CA ALA A 83 -4.55 -8.96 -12.81
C ALA A 83 -5.95 -8.54 -12.31
N LEU A 84 -6.14 -8.47 -10.99
CA LEU A 84 -7.38 -7.97 -10.37
C LEU A 84 -7.66 -6.51 -10.71
N HIS A 85 -6.63 -5.67 -10.74
CA HIS A 85 -6.75 -4.27 -11.14
C HIS A 85 -7.23 -4.15 -12.60
N LYS A 86 -6.61 -4.91 -13.52
CA LYS A 86 -7.00 -4.94 -14.94
C LYS A 86 -8.43 -5.46 -15.13
N ALA A 87 -8.87 -6.39 -14.29
CA ALA A 87 -10.24 -6.92 -14.29
C ALA A 87 -11.26 -6.01 -13.58
N GLY A 88 -10.84 -4.88 -12.99
CA GLY A 88 -11.73 -3.95 -12.28
C GLY A 88 -12.16 -4.39 -10.88
N HIS A 89 -11.62 -5.49 -10.36
CA HIS A 89 -12.00 -6.03 -9.03
C HIS A 89 -11.50 -5.17 -7.86
N LEU A 90 -10.54 -4.26 -8.10
CA LEU A 90 -10.05 -3.32 -7.08
C LEU A 90 -10.91 -2.04 -6.96
N SER A 91 -11.94 -1.87 -7.78
CA SER A 91 -12.74 -0.62 -7.85
C SER A 91 -13.32 -0.20 -6.50
N VAL A 92 -13.90 -1.14 -5.75
CA VAL A 92 -14.45 -0.89 -4.40
C VAL A 92 -13.37 -0.46 -3.41
N LEU A 93 -12.23 -1.16 -3.39
CA LEU A 93 -11.10 -0.79 -2.51
C LEU A 93 -10.55 0.59 -2.85
N LEU A 94 -10.43 0.91 -4.14
CA LEU A 94 -9.96 2.21 -4.60
C LEU A 94 -10.96 3.33 -4.24
N GLY A 95 -12.26 3.08 -4.37
CA GLY A 95 -13.32 4.02 -3.96
C GLY A 95 -13.24 4.32 -2.46
N GLN A 96 -13.20 3.27 -1.63
CA GLN A 96 -13.06 3.42 -0.18
C GLN A 96 -11.77 4.14 0.20
N PHE A 97 -10.64 3.78 -0.42
CA PHE A 97 -9.37 4.46 -0.15
C PHE A 97 -9.44 5.96 -0.51
N ARG A 98 -10.06 6.29 -1.65
CA ARG A 98 -10.25 7.68 -2.10
C ARG A 98 -11.13 8.48 -1.13
N GLU A 99 -12.21 7.89 -0.62
CA GLU A 99 -13.05 8.53 0.40
C GLU A 99 -12.25 8.84 1.68
N ARG A 100 -11.50 7.85 2.18
CA ARG A 100 -10.62 8.03 3.36
C ARG A 100 -9.54 9.09 3.14
N TYR A 101 -9.00 9.15 1.93
CA TYR A 101 -8.02 10.18 1.55
C TYR A 101 -8.60 11.58 1.70
N TYR A 102 -9.78 11.85 1.12
CA TYR A 102 -10.42 13.17 1.23
C TYR A 102 -10.95 13.47 2.65
N ALA A 103 -11.27 12.44 3.43
CA ALA A 103 -11.63 12.59 4.84
C ALA A 103 -10.43 12.90 5.76
N GLY A 104 -9.19 12.87 5.24
CA GLY A 104 -7.98 13.09 6.03
C GLY A 104 -7.62 11.91 6.94
N GLU A 105 -8.11 10.71 6.62
CA GLU A 105 -7.80 9.45 7.31
C GLU A 105 -6.55 8.77 6.71
N VAL A 106 -6.07 9.27 5.57
CA VAL A 106 -4.81 8.86 4.93
C VAL A 106 -3.82 10.02 4.95
N VAL A 107 -2.73 9.86 5.70
CA VAL A 107 -1.57 10.75 5.67
C VAL A 107 -0.37 9.92 5.20
N ASP A 108 -0.08 10.01 3.91
CA ASP A 108 1.04 9.34 3.24
C ASP A 108 2.19 10.34 3.01
N PRO A 109 3.38 10.12 3.59
CA PRO A 109 4.55 10.97 3.36
C PRO A 109 5.23 10.72 2.00
N THR A 110 4.67 9.87 1.14
CA THR A 110 5.17 9.60 -0.21
C THR A 110 4.77 10.73 -1.17
N PRO A 111 5.71 11.35 -1.91
CA PRO A 111 5.37 12.30 -2.96
C PRO A 111 4.46 11.69 -4.03
N ASN A 112 3.45 12.45 -4.49
CA ASN A 112 2.51 11.99 -5.53
C ASN A 112 3.20 11.47 -6.80
N SER A 113 4.36 12.03 -7.18
CA SER A 113 5.15 11.57 -8.33
C SER A 113 5.67 10.13 -8.17
N ALA A 114 5.94 9.71 -6.94
CA ALA A 114 6.43 8.38 -6.60
C ALA A 114 5.30 7.34 -6.50
N LEU A 115 4.03 7.76 -6.41
CA LEU A 115 2.86 6.86 -6.41
C LEU A 115 2.49 6.43 -7.84
N PRO A 116 1.89 5.24 -8.02
CA PRO A 116 1.36 4.84 -9.32
C PRO A 116 0.13 5.69 -9.70
N PRO A 117 -0.18 5.86 -11.01
CA PRO A 117 -1.23 6.78 -11.46
C PRO A 117 -2.60 6.58 -10.83
N PHE A 118 -3.00 5.33 -10.54
CA PHE A 118 -4.30 5.02 -9.94
C PHE A 118 -4.44 5.44 -8.46
N LEU A 119 -3.34 5.82 -7.81
CA LEU A 119 -3.32 6.27 -6.41
C LEU A 119 -2.96 7.75 -6.28
N ARG A 120 -2.87 8.49 -7.39
CA ARG A 120 -2.61 9.93 -7.38
C ARG A 120 -3.95 10.66 -7.31
N PHE A 121 -4.30 11.09 -6.11
CA PHE A 121 -5.46 11.95 -5.89
C PHE A 121 -4.99 13.41 -5.89
N THR A 122 -5.65 14.24 -6.68
CA THR A 122 -5.41 15.68 -6.82
C THR A 122 -6.68 16.43 -6.51
#